data_AF-A0A1M6PDX5-F1
#
_entry.id   AF-A0A1M6PDX5-F1
#
_cell.length_a   1.000
_cell.length_b   1.000
_cell.length_c   1.000
_cell.angle_alpha   90.00
_cell.angle_beta   90.00
_cell.angle_gamma   90.00
#
_symmetry.space_group_name_H-M   'P 1'
#
loop_
_entity.id
_entity.type
_entity.pdbx_description
1 polymer ?
#
loop_
_entity_poly.entity_id
_entity_poly.type
_entity_poly.pdbx_seq_one_letter_code
_entity_poly.pdbx_strand_id
1 'polypeptide(L)'
;MNKRRSQANTFGASHVVILIGAAFMLAVAGVMHAYVKNRQVEVAREIDETQRHIEEIQEQTKLILVNKDRKLNRHLIRNELSERGSELCSIPPQVVEVVEPATGSGDAVAVSTP
;
A
#
# COMPACT_ATOMS: atom_id res chain seq x y z
N MET A 1 2.79 47.87 -71.40
CA MET A 1 1.76 47.70 -70.35
C MET A 1 1.31 46.25 -70.27
N ASN A 2 1.76 45.49 -69.27
CA ASN A 2 0.95 44.47 -68.55
C ASN A 2 1.81 43.80 -67.48
N LYS A 3 1.80 44.35 -66.25
CA LYS A 3 2.26 43.64 -65.05
C LYS A 3 1.04 42.93 -64.47
N ARG A 4 0.66 41.79 -65.05
CA ARG A 4 -0.37 40.93 -64.46
C ARG A 4 0.24 40.16 -63.29
N ARG A 5 0.07 40.75 -62.11
CA ARG A 5 -0.46 40.09 -60.91
C ARG A 5 0.08 38.66 -60.68
N SER A 6 1.34 38.52 -60.29
CA SER A 6 1.78 37.35 -59.52
C SER A 6 1.31 37.56 -58.08
N GLN A 7 0.02 37.31 -57.84
CA GLN A 7 -0.47 37.20 -56.47
C GLN A 7 0.23 35.97 -55.89
N ALA A 8 1.14 36.21 -54.96
CA ALA A 8 1.91 35.18 -54.30
C ALA A 8 0.94 34.13 -53.75
N ASN A 9 1.15 32.87 -54.15
CA ASN A 9 0.56 31.73 -53.48
C ASN A 9 1.14 31.71 -52.06
N THR A 10 0.47 32.37 -51.12
CA THR A 10 0.82 32.40 -49.68
C THR A 10 0.56 31.05 -49.00
N PHE A 11 -0.09 30.12 -49.70
CA PHE A 11 -0.11 28.69 -49.38
C PHE A 11 1.18 28.00 -49.86
N GLY A 12 2.29 28.34 -49.23
CA GLY A 12 3.56 27.65 -49.42
C GLY A 12 3.60 26.33 -48.63
N ALA A 13 4.49 25.41 -49.02
CA ALA A 13 4.70 24.12 -48.35
C ALA A 13 4.89 24.23 -46.82
N SER A 14 5.35 25.38 -46.32
CA SER A 14 5.48 25.68 -44.89
C SER A 14 4.15 25.61 -44.12
N HIS A 15 3.05 26.09 -44.70
CA HIS A 15 1.74 26.05 -44.04
C HIS A 15 1.20 24.62 -43.94
N VAL A 16 1.50 23.79 -44.94
CA VAL A 16 1.12 22.36 -44.94
C VAL A 16 1.85 21.60 -43.83
N VAL A 17 3.15 21.85 -43.65
CA VAL A 17 3.94 21.21 -42.59
C VAL A 17 3.44 21.60 -41.19
N ILE A 18 3.12 22.88 -40.97
CA ILE A 18 2.56 23.35 -39.70
C ILE A 18 1.20 22.70 -39.44
N LEU A 19 0.36 22.57 -40.47
CA LEU A 19 -0.98 21.98 -40.33
C LEU A 19 -0.91 20.48 -40.00
N ILE A 20 0.04 19.75 -40.60
CA ILE A 20 0.31 18.34 -40.27
C ILE A 20 0.81 18.23 -38.82
N GLY A 21 1.73 19.09 -38.40
CA GLY A 21 2.23 19.11 -37.02
C GLY A 21 1.12 19.40 -35.99
N ALA A 22 0.25 20.36 -36.29
CA ALA A 22 -0.90 20.69 -35.45
C ALA A 22 -1.91 19.53 -35.38
N ALA A 23 -2.19 18.88 -36.52
CA ALA A 23 -3.07 17.71 -36.56
C ALA A 23 -2.49 16.54 -35.73
N PHE A 24 -1.18 16.31 -35.81
CA PHE A 24 -0.52 15.27 -35.02
C PHE A 24 -0.60 15.57 -33.51
N MET A 25 -0.35 16.82 -33.10
CA MET A 25 -0.48 17.23 -31.70
C MET A 25 -1.90 17.05 -31.17
N LEU A 26 -2.92 17.41 -31.95
CA LEU A 26 -4.32 17.19 -31.58
C LEU A 26 -4.66 15.70 -31.45
N ALA A 27 -4.16 14.86 -32.37
CA ALA A 27 -4.36 13.42 -32.31
C ALA A 27 -3.73 12.80 -31.04
N VAL A 28 -2.47 13.16 -30.74
CA VAL A 28 -1.77 12.70 -29.54
C VAL A 28 -2.48 13.20 -28.28
N ALA A 29 -2.91 14.46 -28.23
CA ALA A 29 -3.64 15.01 -27.10
C ALA A 29 -4.98 14.29 -26.87
N GLY A 30 -5.71 13.98 -27.95
CA GLY A 30 -6.97 13.23 -27.87
C GLY A 30 -6.79 11.81 -27.31
N VAL A 31 -5.79 11.08 -27.83
CA VAL A 31 -5.48 9.72 -27.35
C VAL A 31 -4.99 9.73 -25.91
N MET A 32 -4.10 10.66 -25.56
CA MET A 32 -3.57 10.79 -24.19
C MET A 32 -4.69 11.14 -23.21
N HIS A 33 -5.61 12.03 -23.58
CA HIS A 33 -6.75 12.38 -22.72
C HIS A 33 -7.66 11.18 -22.46
N ALA A 34 -7.98 10.40 -23.50
CA ALA A 34 -8.76 9.18 -23.36
C ALA A 34 -8.02 8.13 -22.50
N TYR A 35 -6.71 7.98 -22.69
CA TYR A 35 -5.88 7.06 -21.93
C TYR A 35 -5.87 7.41 -20.43
N VAL A 36 -5.65 8.68 -20.09
CA VAL A 36 -5.65 9.17 -18.70
C VAL A 36 -7.01 8.93 -18.05
N LYS A 37 -8.11 9.21 -18.76
CA LYS A 37 -9.47 8.99 -18.22
C LYS A 37 -9.75 7.51 -17.95
N ASN A 38 -9.30 6.62 -18.83
CA ASN A 38 -9.46 5.17 -18.62
C ASN A 38 -8.60 4.67 -17.47
N ARG A 39 -7.36 5.17 -17.35
CA ARG A 39 -6.45 4.87 -16.23
C ARG A 39 -7.01 5.32 -14.88
N GLN A 40 -7.72 6.45 -14.81
CA GLN A 40 -8.37 6.90 -13.56
C GLN A 40 -9.36 5.86 -13.01
N VAL A 41 -10.10 5.19 -13.89
CA VAL A 41 -11.05 4.13 -13.48
C VAL A 41 -10.30 2.89 -13.00
N GLU A 42 -9.21 2.52 -13.68
CA GLU A 42 -8.36 1.39 -13.29
C GLU A 42 -7.70 1.62 -11.94
N VAL A 43 -7.09 2.79 -11.74
CA VAL A 43 -6.47 3.18 -10.47
C VAL A 43 -7.51 3.28 -9.35
N ALA A 44 -8.70 3.81 -9.63
CA ALA A 44 -9.78 3.84 -8.63
C ALA A 44 -10.20 2.44 -8.19
N ARG A 45 -10.26 1.47 -9.13
CA ARG A 45 -10.56 0.07 -8.80
C ARG A 45 -9.46 -0.57 -7.96
N GLU A 46 -8.19 -0.31 -8.30
CA GLU A 46 -7.04 -0.82 -7.55
C GLU A 46 -7.00 -0.26 -6.12
N ILE A 47 -7.35 1.03 -5.95
CA ILE A 47 -7.52 1.65 -4.62
C ILE A 47 -8.65 0.98 -3.85
N ASP A 48 -9.81 0.76 -4.48
CA ASP A 48 -10.95 0.09 -3.83
C ASP A 48 -10.61 -1.35 -3.39
N GLU A 49 -9.91 -2.12 -4.22
CA GLU A 49 -9.47 -3.48 -3.90
C GLU A 49 -8.48 -3.47 -2.72
N THR A 50 -7.50 -2.58 -2.76
CA THR A 50 -6.54 -2.42 -1.66
C THR A 50 -7.24 -2.01 -0.37
N GLN A 51 -8.22 -1.09 -0.44
CA GLN A 51 -8.98 -0.64 0.72
C GLN A 51 -9.77 -1.79 1.36
N ARG A 52 -10.38 -2.67 0.55
CA ARG A 52 -11.07 -3.87 1.05
C ARG A 52 -10.10 -4.81 1.75
N HIS A 53 -8.92 -5.05 1.19
CA HIS A 53 -7.92 -5.89 1.85
C HIS A 53 -7.44 -5.30 3.18
N ILE A 54 -7.27 -3.98 3.27
CA ILE A 54 -6.94 -3.32 4.54
C ILE A 54 -8.06 -3.53 5.56
N GLU A 55 -9.32 -3.37 5.16
CA GLU A 55 -10.47 -3.57 6.02
C GLU A 55 -10.57 -5.02 6.53
N GLU A 56 -10.40 -6.00 5.64
CA GLU A 56 -10.34 -7.44 6.00
C GLU A 56 -9.22 -7.71 7.02
N ILE A 57 -8.01 -7.19 6.81
CA ILE A 57 -6.89 -7.36 7.73
C ILE A 57 -7.17 -6.70 9.07
N GLN A 58 -7.83 -5.53 9.09
CA GLN A 58 -8.21 -4.85 10.33
C GLN A 58 -9.24 -5.66 11.12
N GLU A 59 -10.22 -6.26 10.46
CA GLU A 59 -11.19 -7.15 11.10
C GLU A 59 -10.50 -8.39 11.69
N GLN A 60 -9.63 -9.04 10.92
CA GLN A 60 -8.85 -10.17 11.41
C GLN A 60 -7.98 -9.79 12.62
N THR A 61 -7.34 -8.62 12.58
CA THR A 61 -6.52 -8.11 13.68
C THR A 61 -7.35 -7.91 14.95
N LYS A 62 -8.54 -7.32 14.84
CA LYS A 62 -9.47 -7.16 15.97
C LYS A 62 -9.85 -8.53 16.54
N LEU A 63 -10.17 -9.50 15.70
CA LEU A 63 -10.53 -10.84 16.13
C LEU A 63 -9.36 -11.54 16.84
N ILE A 64 -8.15 -11.40 16.34
CA ILE A 64 -6.93 -11.93 16.97
C ILE A 64 -6.70 -11.27 18.34
N LEU A 65 -6.88 -9.95 18.44
CA LEU A 65 -6.74 -9.22 19.71
C LEU A 65 -7.75 -9.68 20.75
N VAL A 66 -9.03 -9.83 20.37
CA VAL A 66 -10.07 -10.36 21.27
C VAL A 66 -9.74 -11.79 21.70
N ASN A 67 -9.30 -12.65 20.78
CA ASN A 67 -8.89 -14.01 21.13
C ASN A 67 -7.65 -14.04 22.05
N LYS A 68 -6.70 -13.14 21.83
CA LYS A 68 -5.52 -12.98 22.68
C LYS A 68 -5.93 -12.52 24.08
N ASP A 69 -6.80 -11.53 24.19
CA ASP A 69 -7.32 -11.04 25.46
C ASP A 69 -8.09 -12.14 26.21
N ARG A 70 -8.95 -12.89 25.50
CA ARG A 70 -9.66 -14.04 26.07
C ARG A 70 -8.70 -15.10 26.61
N LYS A 71 -7.63 -15.43 25.88
CA LYS A 71 -6.63 -16.43 26.31
C LYS A 71 -5.76 -15.94 27.48
N LEU A 72 -5.42 -14.66 27.51
CA LEU A 72 -4.62 -14.04 28.58
C LEU A 72 -5.45 -13.67 29.80
N ASN A 73 -6.78 -13.80 29.72
CA ASN A 73 -7.65 -13.51 30.84
C ASN A 73 -7.34 -14.47 32.00
N ARG A 74 -6.71 -13.92 33.04
CA ARG A 74 -6.27 -14.62 34.24
C ARG A 74 -7.39 -15.45 34.89
N HIS A 75 -8.64 -14.99 34.80
CA HIS A 75 -9.78 -15.70 35.38
C HIS A 75 -10.12 -16.97 34.60
N LEU A 76 -10.04 -16.94 33.27
CA LEU A 76 -10.27 -18.12 32.43
C LEU A 76 -9.15 -19.14 32.62
N ILE A 77 -7.89 -18.69 32.65
CA ILE A 77 -6.73 -19.55 32.94
C ILE A 77 -6.90 -20.22 34.30
N ARG A 78 -7.26 -19.47 35.35
CA ARG A 78 -7.44 -20.02 36.70
C ARG A 78 -8.58 -21.04 36.75
N ASN A 79 -9.68 -20.80 36.04
CA ASN A 79 -10.79 -21.75 35.96
C ASN A 79 -10.38 -23.02 35.20
N GLU A 80 -9.70 -22.91 34.06
CA GLU A 80 -9.22 -24.06 33.28
C GLU A 80 -8.20 -24.91 34.06
N LEU A 81 -7.29 -24.28 34.81
CA LEU A 81 -6.37 -25.00 35.71
C LEU A 81 -7.12 -25.73 36.83
N SER A 82 -8.15 -25.10 37.41
CA SER A 82 -8.97 -25.73 38.45
C SER A 82 -9.78 -26.93 37.92
N GLU A 83 -10.32 -26.85 36.70
CA GLU A 83 -11.02 -27.96 36.03
C GLU A 83 -10.07 -29.13 35.73
N ARG A 84 -8.80 -28.83 35.41
CA ARG A 84 -7.76 -29.84 35.16
C ARG A 84 -7.12 -30.39 36.45
N GLY A 85 -7.59 -29.98 37.63
CA GLY A 85 -7.06 -30.42 38.92
C GLY A 85 -5.65 -29.93 39.23
N SER A 86 -5.19 -28.88 38.55
CA SER A 86 -3.86 -28.30 38.73
C SER A 86 -3.95 -27.10 39.67
N GLU A 87 -3.28 -27.19 40.83
CA GLU A 87 -3.16 -26.06 41.75
C GLU A 87 -2.07 -25.10 41.26
N LEU A 88 -2.38 -23.80 41.24
CA LEU A 88 -1.40 -22.75 40.91
C LEU A 88 -0.35 -22.69 42.02
N CYS A 89 0.86 -23.20 41.76
CA CYS A 89 2.00 -22.97 42.65
C CYS A 89 2.44 -21.50 42.57
N SER A 90 2.65 -20.88 43.73
CA SER A 90 3.29 -19.56 43.81
C SER A 90 4.75 -19.70 43.38
N ILE A 91 5.12 -19.04 42.29
CA ILE A 91 6.52 -19.04 41.83
C ILE A 91 7.30 -18.08 42.73
N PRO A 92 8.34 -18.55 43.45
CA PRO A 92 9.16 -17.68 44.27
C PRO A 92 9.87 -16.64 43.38
N PRO A 93 10.00 -15.38 43.84
CA PRO A 93 10.54 -14.28 43.03
C PRO A 93 12.01 -14.50 42.60
N GLN A 94 12.70 -15.45 43.23
CA GLN A 94 14.08 -15.85 42.95
C GLN A 94 14.24 -16.63 41.63
N VAL A 95 13.13 -17.12 41.04
CA VAL A 95 13.12 -17.95 39.81
C VAL A 95 12.61 -17.15 38.60
N VAL A 96 12.24 -15.88 38.78
CA VAL A 96 11.72 -15.03 37.72
C VAL A 96 12.87 -14.30 37.05
N GLU A 97 13.24 -14.75 35.85
CA GLU A 97 14.14 -14.00 34.97
C GLU A 97 13.32 -12.97 34.18
N VAL A 98 13.58 -11.69 34.42
CA VAL A 98 12.93 -10.59 33.69
C VAL A 98 13.69 -10.39 32.38
N VAL A 99 13.11 -10.87 31.28
CA VAL A 99 13.62 -10.61 29.94
C VAL A 99 13.22 -9.20 29.53
N GLU A 100 14.17 -8.27 29.56
CA GLU A 100 13.96 -6.93 29.00
C GLU A 100 13.77 -7.03 27.48
N PRO A 101 12.80 -6.29 26.91
CA PRO A 101 12.61 -6.29 25.47
C PRO A 101 13.89 -5.74 24.83
N ALA A 102 14.45 -6.49 23.86
CA ALA A 102 15.58 -6.06 23.07
C ALA A 102 15.25 -4.71 22.43
N THR A 103 15.72 -3.63 23.04
CA THR A 103 15.72 -2.31 22.44
C THR A 103 16.72 -2.41 21.31
N GLY A 104 16.20 -2.47 20.08
CA GLY A 104 17.01 -2.60 18.89
C GLY A 104 17.93 -1.39 18.73
N SER A 105 19.14 -1.47 19.26
CA SER A 105 20.33 -0.96 18.59
C SER A 105 21.10 -2.20 18.16
N GLY A 106 21.03 -2.52 16.87
CA GLY A 106 21.78 -3.65 16.34
C GLY A 106 23.27 -3.46 16.58
N ASP A 107 23.85 -4.37 17.36
CA ASP A 107 25.19 -4.89 17.11
C ASP A 107 25.48 -6.12 17.98
N ALA A 108 26.29 -7.02 17.41
CA ALA A 108 26.94 -8.20 17.99
C ALA A 108 26.00 -9.34 18.47
N VAL A 109 25.77 -10.40 17.71
CA VAL A 109 26.72 -11.48 17.33
C VAL A 109 27.58 -11.95 18.51
N ALA A 110 27.19 -13.12 19.01
CA ALA A 110 27.95 -14.22 19.65
C ALA A 110 28.70 -13.98 20.96
N VAL A 111 28.32 -14.74 22.01
CA VAL A 111 29.27 -15.57 22.79
C VAL A 111 28.58 -16.89 23.20
N SER A 112 29.33 -17.96 22.98
CA SER A 112 29.09 -19.40 23.17
C SER A 112 28.80 -19.85 24.61
N THR A 113 27.95 -20.87 24.74
CA THR A 113 27.86 -21.77 25.91
C THR A 113 28.97 -22.85 25.84
N PRO A 114 29.34 -23.48 26.97
CA PRO A 114 30.71 -23.84 27.36
C PRO A 114 31.35 -25.02 26.62
#